data_AF-A0AAN8NPS9-F1
#
_entry.id   AF-A0AAN8NPS9-F1
#
_cell.length_a   1.000
_cell.length_b   1.000
_cell.length_c   1.000
_cell.angle_alpha   90.00
_cell.angle_beta   90.00
_cell.angle_gamma   90.00
#
_symmetry.space_group_name_H-M   'P 1'
#
loop_
_entity.id
_entity.type
_entity.pdbx_description
1 polymer ?
#
loop_
_entity_poly.entity_id
_entity_poly.type
_entity_poly.pdbx_seq_one_letter_code
_entity_poly.pdbx_strand_id
1 'polypeptide(L)'
;MMMIYKQLGVNSGRIFGFEIDTAHFNGNHAPEVTVQALFTSPTSPPPTATDPRWSTILPIQECGPSQRHVYLLPSPTTETYSHVKLNMIPDGGIARFRVYGQAVPVFSDDAEEILDTAHVSNGGLVVSCSDQHFGRKDNLLQPGRGRDMGDGWETKRSREKGHVDWVVVKLGAPTKVTSITIDTAHFRGNFPQYVTIHGLFHPDTTITPSHSDTNWFKILEPAKCKPDLEHHFGLPGQDVYMPTNGVGGKDVRNGVEEVAKLEDVGEEVVTHVKMTIIPDGGVSRLRVYGRRVV
;
A
#
# COMPACT_ATOMS: atom_id res chain seq x y z
N MET A 1 6.88 -34.06 4.63
CA MET A 1 6.29 -32.74 4.85
C MET A 1 7.26 -31.67 4.36
N MET A 2 6.98 -31.15 3.17
CA MET A 2 7.72 -30.02 2.61
C MET A 2 7.09 -28.72 3.12
N MET A 3 7.91 -27.74 3.49
CA MET A 3 7.41 -26.49 4.05
C MET A 3 8.17 -25.29 3.49
N ILE A 4 7.48 -24.16 3.43
CA ILE A 4 8.05 -22.86 3.10
C ILE A 4 7.59 -21.90 4.18
N TYR A 5 8.52 -21.17 4.80
CA TYR A 5 8.18 -20.05 5.66
C TYR A 5 8.81 -18.76 5.14
N LYS A 6 8.09 -17.66 5.33
CA LYS A 6 8.46 -16.33 4.85
C LYS A 6 8.06 -15.28 5.88
N GLN A 7 8.92 -14.27 6.00
CA GLN A 7 8.58 -13.01 6.64
C GLN A 7 7.60 -12.24 5.75
N LEU A 8 6.65 -11.54 6.36
CA LEU A 8 5.76 -10.62 5.65
C LEU A 8 6.53 -9.37 5.22
N GLY A 9 6.08 -8.70 4.15
CA GLY A 9 6.67 -7.43 3.70
C GLY A 9 6.34 -6.22 4.59
N VAL A 10 5.52 -6.42 5.62
CA VAL A 10 5.12 -5.43 6.63
C VAL A 10 5.59 -5.91 8.01
N ASN A 11 5.70 -5.00 8.98
CA ASN A 11 6.18 -5.31 10.34
C ASN A 11 5.32 -6.40 11.01
N SER A 12 4.01 -6.24 10.97
CA SER A 12 3.05 -7.28 11.30
C SER A 12 1.70 -7.03 10.63
N GLY A 13 0.81 -8.02 10.68
CA GLY A 13 -0.56 -7.86 10.21
C GLY A 13 -1.53 -8.83 10.86
N ARG A 14 -2.81 -8.44 10.88
CA ARG A 14 -3.92 -9.34 11.18
C ARG A 14 -4.34 -10.05 9.90
N ILE A 15 -4.44 -11.37 9.94
CA ILE A 15 -4.70 -12.20 8.76
C ILE A 15 -6.21 -12.45 8.65
N PHE A 16 -6.74 -12.32 7.42
CA PHE A 16 -8.14 -12.54 7.09
C PHE A 16 -8.35 -13.84 6.32
N GLY A 17 -7.36 -14.24 5.52
CA GLY A 17 -7.50 -15.43 4.69
C GLY A 17 -6.31 -15.69 3.77
N PHE A 18 -6.47 -16.69 2.92
CA PHE A 18 -5.41 -17.21 2.06
C PHE A 18 -5.94 -17.51 0.66
N GLU A 19 -5.04 -17.45 -0.31
CA GLU A 19 -5.23 -18.15 -1.58
C GLU A 19 -4.06 -19.10 -1.82
N ILE A 20 -4.39 -20.34 -2.17
CA ILE A 20 -3.45 -21.38 -2.56
C ILE A 20 -3.81 -21.82 -3.98
N ASP A 21 -2.92 -21.51 -4.91
CA ASP A 21 -3.10 -21.76 -6.33
C ASP A 21 -2.19 -22.91 -6.77
N THR A 22 -2.79 -24.01 -7.21
CA THR A 22 -2.10 -25.20 -7.72
C THR A 22 -1.98 -25.18 -9.25
N ALA A 23 -2.21 -24.05 -9.92
CA ALA A 23 -2.12 -23.89 -11.38
C ALA A 23 -0.91 -24.62 -11.98
N HIS A 24 -1.15 -25.32 -13.09
CA HIS A 24 -0.17 -26.12 -13.83
C HIS A 24 0.36 -27.37 -13.12
N PHE A 25 -0.01 -27.63 -11.86
CA PHE A 25 0.23 -28.91 -11.18
C PHE A 25 -1.01 -29.80 -11.31
N ASN A 26 -0.98 -30.73 -12.26
CA ASN A 26 -2.08 -31.64 -12.55
C ASN A 26 -1.64 -33.09 -12.31
N GLY A 27 -1.99 -33.62 -11.13
CA GLY A 27 -1.53 -34.94 -10.64
C GLY A 27 -0.37 -34.90 -9.63
N ASN A 28 0.45 -33.84 -9.62
CA ASN A 28 1.54 -33.63 -8.66
C ASN A 28 1.39 -32.34 -7.82
N HIS A 29 0.14 -31.87 -7.65
CA HIS A 29 -0.18 -30.78 -6.74
C HIS A 29 0.00 -31.23 -5.29
N ALA A 30 0.17 -30.29 -4.36
CA ALA A 30 0.08 -30.59 -2.94
C ALA A 30 -1.30 -31.19 -2.63
N PRO A 31 -1.41 -32.41 -2.08
CA PRO A 31 -2.71 -33.00 -1.74
C PRO A 31 -3.41 -32.25 -0.61
N GLU A 32 -2.65 -31.91 0.42
CA GLU A 32 -3.14 -31.23 1.61
C GLU A 32 -2.18 -30.10 2.02
N VAL A 33 -2.76 -29.06 2.61
CA VAL A 33 -2.03 -27.88 3.08
C VAL A 33 -2.50 -27.42 4.45
N THR A 34 -1.59 -26.88 5.25
CA THR A 34 -1.93 -26.14 6.49
C THR A 34 -1.05 -24.91 6.60
N VAL A 35 -1.59 -23.82 7.16
CA VAL A 35 -0.86 -22.56 7.35
C VAL A 35 -0.67 -22.30 8.84
N GLN A 36 0.56 -21.99 9.21
CA GLN A 36 0.93 -21.52 10.53
C GLN A 36 1.45 -20.08 10.45
N ALA A 37 1.35 -19.34 11.55
CA ALA A 37 1.99 -18.04 11.68
C ALA A 37 2.59 -17.85 13.06
N LEU A 38 3.54 -16.91 13.11
CA LEU A 38 4.13 -16.44 14.37
C LEU A 38 4.51 -14.97 14.26
N PHE A 39 4.72 -14.37 15.41
CA PHE A 39 5.24 -13.02 15.56
C PHE A 39 6.64 -13.05 16.16
N THR A 40 7.50 -12.18 15.63
CA THR A 40 8.82 -11.86 16.19
C THR A 40 8.98 -10.36 16.18
N SER A 41 9.56 -9.80 17.24
CA SER A 41 10.02 -8.41 17.23
C SER A 41 11.05 -8.20 16.11
N PRO A 42 11.11 -7.00 15.48
CA PRO A 42 12.14 -6.65 14.51
C PRO A 42 13.58 -6.81 15.02
N THR A 43 13.78 -6.75 16.34
CA THR A 43 15.10 -6.92 16.99
C THR A 43 15.45 -8.38 17.30
N SER A 44 14.48 -9.30 17.15
CA SER A 44 14.70 -10.73 17.39
C SER A 44 15.30 -11.41 16.16
N PRO A 45 16.09 -12.48 16.32
CA PRO A 45 16.55 -13.27 15.19
C PRO A 45 15.35 -13.88 14.43
N PRO A 46 15.48 -14.10 13.10
CA PRO A 46 14.45 -14.77 12.32
C PRO A 46 14.10 -16.14 12.90
N PRO A 47 12.82 -16.54 12.88
CA PRO A 47 12.40 -17.86 13.38
C PRO A 47 12.97 -18.98 12.51
N THR A 48 13.12 -20.16 13.12
CA THR A 48 13.41 -21.40 12.39
C THR A 48 12.11 -22.13 12.02
N ALA A 49 12.20 -23.08 11.09
CA ALA A 49 11.08 -23.93 10.69
C ALA A 49 10.42 -24.69 11.86
N THR A 50 11.20 -25.02 12.89
CA THR A 50 10.80 -25.81 14.06
C THR A 50 10.55 -24.97 15.31
N ASP A 51 10.46 -23.64 15.17
CA ASP A 51 10.19 -22.73 16.29
C ASP A 51 8.87 -23.11 16.99
N PRO A 52 8.85 -23.31 18.32
CA PRO A 52 7.64 -23.74 19.03
C PRO A 52 6.52 -22.70 19.02
N ARG A 53 6.81 -21.45 18.63
CA ARG A 53 5.80 -20.36 18.56
C ARG A 53 4.94 -20.41 17.31
N TRP A 54 5.24 -21.29 16.35
CA TRP A 54 4.35 -21.49 15.20
C TRP A 54 2.98 -21.96 15.65
N SER A 55 1.96 -21.15 15.36
CA SER A 55 0.55 -21.45 15.66
C SER A 55 -0.21 -21.71 14.37
N THR A 56 -1.05 -22.74 14.34
CA THR A 56 -1.88 -23.04 13.17
C THR A 56 -3.01 -22.03 13.05
N ILE A 57 -3.07 -21.37 11.89
CA ILE A 57 -4.09 -20.36 11.57
C ILE A 57 -5.03 -20.80 10.44
N LEU A 58 -4.58 -21.73 9.59
CA LEU A 58 -5.44 -22.49 8.69
C LEU A 58 -5.25 -23.99 8.99
N PRO A 59 -6.27 -24.71 9.50
CA PRO A 59 -6.18 -26.15 9.70
C PRO A 59 -5.96 -26.87 8.36
N ILE A 60 -5.70 -28.17 8.40
CA ILE A 60 -5.48 -28.96 7.18
C ILE A 60 -6.66 -28.78 6.21
N GLN A 61 -6.33 -28.46 4.95
CA GLN A 61 -7.28 -28.34 3.84
C GLN A 61 -6.79 -29.22 2.69
N GLU A 62 -7.71 -29.93 2.05
CA GLU A 62 -7.44 -30.62 0.80
C GLU A 62 -7.30 -29.61 -0.36
N CYS A 63 -6.45 -29.93 -1.32
CA CYS A 63 -6.27 -29.17 -2.54
C CYS A 63 -6.53 -30.07 -3.76
N GLY A 64 -7.18 -29.52 -4.77
CA GLY A 64 -7.35 -30.14 -6.07
C GLY A 64 -6.27 -29.70 -7.09
N PRO A 65 -6.21 -30.39 -8.25
CA PRO A 65 -5.23 -30.11 -9.28
C PRO A 65 -5.54 -28.82 -10.05
N SER A 66 -4.48 -28.07 -10.39
CA SER A 66 -4.53 -26.92 -11.31
C SER A 66 -5.66 -25.92 -11.08
N GLN A 67 -5.93 -25.57 -9.82
CA GLN A 67 -7.03 -24.66 -9.47
C GLN A 67 -6.67 -23.73 -8.31
N ARG A 68 -7.49 -22.70 -8.13
CA ARG A 68 -7.37 -21.72 -7.05
C ARG A 68 -8.25 -22.13 -5.88
N HIS A 69 -7.67 -22.14 -4.68
CA HIS A 69 -8.37 -22.37 -3.42
C HIS A 69 -8.33 -21.08 -2.62
N VAL A 70 -9.50 -20.56 -2.23
CA VAL A 70 -9.61 -19.33 -1.46
C VAL A 70 -10.25 -19.65 -0.12
N TYR A 71 -9.56 -19.30 0.96
CA TYR A 71 -9.96 -19.58 2.32
C TYR A 71 -10.14 -18.28 3.09
N LEU A 72 -11.36 -17.99 3.51
CA LEU A 72 -11.66 -16.90 4.44
C LEU A 72 -11.71 -17.46 5.86
N LEU A 73 -11.03 -16.81 6.80
CA LEU A 73 -11.13 -17.18 8.21
C LEU A 73 -12.49 -16.76 8.78
N PRO A 74 -13.06 -17.48 9.77
CA PRO A 74 -14.34 -17.12 10.39
C PRO A 74 -14.36 -15.69 10.97
N SER A 75 -13.21 -15.23 11.43
CA SER A 75 -12.94 -13.85 11.81
C SER A 75 -11.48 -13.52 11.51
N PRO A 76 -11.13 -12.23 11.31
CA PRO A 76 -9.73 -11.81 11.37
C PRO A 76 -9.01 -12.33 12.61
N THR A 77 -7.71 -12.60 12.48
CA THR A 77 -6.91 -12.99 13.65
C THR A 77 -6.89 -11.87 14.69
N THR A 78 -7.04 -12.24 15.96
CA THR A 78 -6.91 -11.29 17.08
C THR A 78 -5.47 -10.82 17.22
N GLU A 79 -4.55 -11.79 17.19
CA GLU A 79 -3.10 -11.60 17.19
C GLU A 79 -2.61 -11.04 15.85
N THR A 80 -1.46 -10.38 15.91
CA THR A 80 -0.72 -9.95 14.71
C THR A 80 0.45 -10.90 14.48
N TYR A 81 0.80 -11.10 13.21
CA TYR A 81 1.87 -11.99 12.82
C TYR A 81 2.89 -11.27 11.94
N SER A 82 4.15 -11.66 12.02
CA SER A 82 5.24 -11.15 11.16
C SER A 82 5.76 -12.21 10.17
N HIS A 83 5.45 -13.48 10.40
CA HIS A 83 5.86 -14.59 9.55
C HIS A 83 4.71 -15.57 9.31
N VAL A 84 4.74 -16.22 8.15
CA VAL A 84 3.81 -17.28 7.75
C VAL A 84 4.58 -18.50 7.28
N LYS A 85 4.02 -19.68 7.55
CA LYS A 85 4.57 -20.98 7.14
C LYS A 85 3.48 -21.80 6.48
N LEU A 86 3.70 -22.16 5.23
CA LEU A 86 2.87 -23.08 4.45
C LEU A 86 3.49 -24.48 4.53
N ASN A 87 2.72 -25.45 5.00
CA ASN A 87 3.11 -26.86 5.01
C ASN A 87 2.32 -27.59 3.91
N MET A 88 3.03 -28.38 3.11
CA MET A 88 2.45 -29.29 2.10
C MET A 88 2.59 -30.72 2.60
N ILE A 89 1.50 -31.48 2.52
CA ILE A 89 1.37 -32.80 3.13
C ILE A 89 1.00 -33.83 2.05
N PRO A 90 1.79 -34.90 1.86
CA PRO A 90 3.16 -35.08 2.36
C PRO A 90 4.20 -34.21 1.62
N ASP A 91 3.93 -33.89 0.34
CA ASP A 91 4.72 -33.13 -0.62
C ASP A 91 3.86 -32.77 -1.85
N GLY A 92 4.42 -32.04 -2.82
CA GLY A 92 3.73 -31.66 -4.07
C GLY A 92 4.06 -30.23 -4.53
N GLY A 93 3.30 -29.75 -5.51
CA GLY A 93 3.48 -28.42 -6.12
C GLY A 93 2.38 -27.42 -5.79
N ILE A 94 2.80 -26.17 -5.56
CA ILE A 94 1.93 -24.98 -5.43
C ILE A 94 2.55 -23.88 -6.30
N ALA A 95 1.74 -23.25 -7.15
CA ALA A 95 2.18 -22.17 -8.02
C ALA A 95 2.21 -20.82 -7.29
N ARG A 96 1.16 -20.49 -6.53
CA ARG A 96 1.10 -19.23 -5.76
C ARG A 96 0.50 -19.47 -4.38
N PHE A 97 1.05 -18.73 -3.42
CA PHE A 97 0.49 -18.61 -2.08
C PHE A 97 0.33 -17.13 -1.75
N ARG A 98 -0.90 -16.71 -1.46
CA ARG A 98 -1.22 -15.33 -1.06
C ARG A 98 -1.80 -15.34 0.34
N VAL A 99 -1.37 -14.37 1.14
CA VAL A 99 -1.90 -14.11 2.47
C VAL A 99 -2.59 -12.76 2.44
N TYR A 100 -3.85 -12.73 2.83
CA TYR A 100 -4.64 -11.51 2.89
C TYR A 100 -4.79 -11.07 4.34
N GLY A 101 -4.57 -9.80 4.59
CA GLY A 101 -4.65 -9.23 5.92
C GLY A 101 -4.49 -7.73 5.90
N GLN A 102 -4.64 -7.13 7.08
CA GLN A 102 -4.40 -5.72 7.30
C GLN A 102 -3.06 -5.55 8.01
N ALA A 103 -2.18 -4.73 7.43
CA ALA A 103 -0.94 -4.35 8.08
C ALA A 103 -1.25 -3.60 9.38
N VAL A 104 -0.58 -3.99 10.46
CA VAL A 104 -0.62 -3.28 11.73
C VAL A 104 0.67 -2.49 11.84
N PRO A 105 0.61 -1.15 11.69
CA PRO A 105 1.80 -0.33 11.77
C PRO A 105 2.40 -0.35 13.18
N VAL A 106 3.71 -0.19 13.24
CA VAL A 106 4.44 0.06 14.48
C VAL A 106 5.00 1.46 14.35
N PHE A 107 4.42 2.39 15.09
CA PHE A 107 4.86 3.79 15.10
C PHE A 107 5.89 4.01 16.21
N SER A 108 6.81 4.95 16.00
CA SER A 108 7.63 5.48 17.09
C SER A 108 6.75 6.12 18.15
N ASP A 109 7.26 6.29 19.37
CA ASP A 109 6.60 7.09 20.41
C ASP A 109 6.74 8.60 20.13
N ASP A 110 7.64 9.00 19.25
CA ASP A 110 7.81 10.39 18.82
C ASP A 110 6.59 10.87 18.01
N ALA A 111 5.88 11.88 18.51
CA ALA A 111 4.72 12.47 17.84
C ALA A 111 5.13 13.46 16.73
N GLU A 112 6.37 13.95 16.77
CA GLU A 112 6.92 14.87 15.78
C GLU A 112 7.54 14.15 14.58
N GLU A 113 7.64 12.83 14.64
CA GLU A 113 8.15 12.02 13.53
C GLU A 113 7.28 12.21 12.28
N ILE A 114 7.94 12.59 11.19
CA ILE A 114 7.32 12.65 9.86
C ILE A 114 7.36 11.25 9.24
N LEU A 115 6.18 10.70 8.95
CA LEU A 115 5.99 9.37 8.39
C LEU A 115 5.19 9.46 7.09
N ASP A 116 5.47 8.55 6.14
CA ASP A 116 4.57 8.33 5.01
C ASP A 116 3.36 7.53 5.48
N THR A 117 2.25 8.19 5.80
CA THR A 117 1.04 7.52 6.30
C THR A 117 0.20 6.91 5.18
N ALA A 118 0.54 7.15 3.91
CA ALA A 118 -0.01 6.39 2.79
C ALA A 118 0.77 5.09 2.53
N HIS A 119 1.99 4.92 3.05
CA HIS A 119 2.79 3.71 2.80
C HIS A 119 2.11 2.44 3.33
N VAL A 120 2.19 1.34 2.57
CA VAL A 120 1.56 0.07 2.94
C VAL A 120 2.04 -0.48 4.29
N SER A 121 3.33 -0.35 4.60
CA SER A 121 3.89 -0.78 5.89
C SER A 121 3.42 0.06 7.08
N ASN A 122 2.96 1.29 6.81
CA ASN A 122 2.39 2.18 7.82
C ASN A 122 0.86 2.05 7.90
N GLY A 123 0.26 1.06 7.21
CA GLY A 123 -1.18 0.79 7.25
C GLY A 123 -2.00 1.53 6.19
N GLY A 124 -1.34 2.23 5.26
CA GLY A 124 -2.03 2.86 4.14
C GLY A 124 -2.73 1.84 3.24
N LEU A 125 -3.94 2.15 2.80
CA LEU A 125 -4.79 1.25 2.02
C LEU A 125 -5.52 2.01 0.92
N VAL A 126 -5.41 1.53 -0.31
CA VAL A 126 -6.24 2.03 -1.40
C VAL A 126 -7.64 1.42 -1.30
N VAL A 127 -8.64 2.25 -1.04
CA VAL A 127 -10.01 1.80 -0.76
C VAL A 127 -10.89 1.79 -2.01
N SER A 128 -10.64 2.65 -2.99
CA SER A 128 -11.38 2.68 -4.26
C SER A 128 -10.63 3.44 -5.35
N CYS A 129 -10.98 3.20 -6.62
CA CYS A 129 -10.50 3.95 -7.77
C CYS A 129 -11.56 3.98 -8.89
N SER A 130 -11.41 4.89 -9.86
CA SER A 130 -12.31 5.01 -11.02
C SER A 130 -12.12 3.89 -12.04
N ASP A 131 -10.86 3.58 -12.38
CA ASP A 131 -10.46 2.61 -13.39
C ASP A 131 -9.16 1.91 -12.99
N GLN A 132 -8.94 0.72 -13.55
CA GLN A 132 -7.70 -0.03 -13.36
C GLN A 132 -7.41 -0.87 -14.62
N HIS A 133 -6.87 -0.21 -15.64
CA HIS A 133 -6.58 -0.85 -16.92
C HIS A 133 -5.33 -1.72 -16.87
N PHE A 134 -4.21 -1.14 -16.42
CA PHE A 134 -2.94 -1.84 -16.19
C PHE A 134 -2.38 -1.54 -14.81
N GLY A 135 -1.61 -2.50 -14.28
CA GLY A 135 -1.15 -2.45 -12.90
C GLY A 135 -2.32 -2.51 -11.90
N ARG A 136 -2.02 -2.33 -10.61
CA ARG A 136 -3.03 -2.29 -9.55
C ARG A 136 -2.96 -0.98 -8.82
N LYS A 137 -4.10 -0.42 -8.43
CA LYS A 137 -4.18 0.77 -7.58
C LYS A 137 -3.33 0.63 -6.32
N ASP A 138 -3.27 -0.58 -5.75
CA ASP A 138 -2.53 -0.91 -4.52
C ASP A 138 -1.00 -0.76 -4.67
N ASN A 139 -0.50 -0.71 -5.92
CA ASN A 139 0.91 -0.50 -6.21
C ASN A 139 1.39 0.91 -5.83
N LEU A 140 0.49 1.90 -5.81
CA LEU A 140 0.80 3.29 -5.44
C LEU A 140 1.48 3.40 -4.08
N LEU A 141 1.17 2.48 -3.17
CA LEU A 141 1.58 2.52 -1.76
C LEU A 141 2.75 1.58 -1.45
N GLN A 142 3.25 0.85 -2.45
CA GLN A 142 4.32 -0.14 -2.29
C GLN A 142 5.69 0.50 -2.10
N PRO A 143 6.68 -0.21 -1.54
CA PRO A 143 8.05 0.29 -1.42
C PRO A 143 8.70 0.65 -2.77
N GLY A 144 9.73 1.50 -2.70
CA GLY A 144 10.53 1.91 -3.86
C GLY A 144 9.71 2.63 -4.95
N ARG A 145 10.20 2.60 -6.19
CA ARG A 145 9.61 3.26 -7.36
C ARG A 145 9.09 2.29 -8.44
N GLY A 146 9.13 0.99 -8.17
CA GLY A 146 8.80 -0.06 -9.15
C GLY A 146 9.93 -0.33 -10.15
N ARG A 147 9.83 -1.45 -10.87
CA ARG A 147 10.79 -1.85 -11.92
C ARG A 147 10.36 -1.35 -13.31
N ASP A 148 9.06 -1.36 -13.56
CA ASP A 148 8.43 -0.93 -14.82
C ASP A 148 6.99 -0.45 -14.58
N MET A 149 6.26 -0.13 -15.65
CA MET A 149 4.88 0.38 -15.57
C MET A 149 3.89 -0.61 -14.92
N GLY A 150 4.16 -1.92 -14.97
CA GLY A 150 3.30 -2.94 -14.36
C GLY A 150 3.28 -2.86 -12.83
N ASP A 151 4.30 -2.24 -12.24
CA ASP A 151 4.42 -1.96 -10.81
C ASP A 151 3.78 -0.62 -10.40
N GLY A 152 3.01 0.04 -11.28
CA GLY A 152 2.25 1.26 -10.98
C GLY A 152 0.73 1.04 -11.03
N TRP A 153 -0.02 2.14 -11.07
CA TRP A 153 -1.46 2.19 -11.39
C TRP A 153 -1.64 2.96 -12.70
N GLU A 154 -2.32 2.37 -13.68
CA GLU A 154 -2.60 2.99 -14.98
C GLU A 154 -4.06 2.84 -15.36
N THR A 155 -4.65 3.93 -15.84
CA THR A 155 -6.02 3.97 -16.35
C THR A 155 -6.08 3.98 -17.87
N LYS A 156 -7.24 3.60 -18.41
CA LYS A 156 -7.49 3.57 -19.85
C LYS A 156 -7.55 5.00 -20.39
N ARG A 157 -6.91 5.21 -21.55
CA ARG A 157 -7.00 6.48 -22.27
C ARG A 157 -8.45 6.89 -22.55
N SER A 158 -8.83 8.07 -22.11
CA SER A 158 -10.14 8.67 -22.35
C SER A 158 -10.11 9.66 -23.51
N ARG A 159 -11.29 9.90 -24.09
CA ARG A 159 -11.55 10.95 -25.09
C ARG A 159 -12.70 11.86 -24.68
N GLU A 160 -13.29 11.61 -23.51
CA GLU A 160 -14.42 12.37 -23.00
C GLU A 160 -13.93 13.72 -22.46
N LYS A 161 -14.63 14.79 -22.83
CA LYS A 161 -14.25 16.14 -22.42
C LYS A 161 -14.43 16.28 -20.91
N GLY A 162 -13.36 16.63 -20.21
CA GLY A 162 -13.37 16.80 -18.76
C GLY A 162 -13.29 15.49 -17.97
N HIS A 163 -12.94 14.37 -18.63
CA HIS A 163 -12.66 13.11 -17.95
C HIS A 163 -11.54 13.28 -16.93
N VAL A 164 -11.67 12.58 -15.81
CA VAL A 164 -10.65 12.45 -14.77
C VAL A 164 -10.69 11.02 -14.23
N ASP A 165 -9.53 10.51 -13.85
CA ASP A 165 -9.42 9.29 -13.07
C ASP A 165 -8.98 9.60 -11.64
N TRP A 166 -9.42 8.80 -10.69
CA TRP A 166 -9.17 9.06 -9.28
C TRP A 166 -8.92 7.79 -8.49
N VAL A 167 -8.25 7.97 -7.36
CA VAL A 167 -8.00 6.93 -6.37
C VAL A 167 -8.19 7.52 -4.96
N VAL A 168 -8.88 6.79 -4.10
CA VAL A 168 -9.06 7.14 -2.68
C VAL A 168 -8.19 6.22 -1.84
N VAL A 169 -7.41 6.82 -0.96
CA VAL A 169 -6.49 6.16 -0.05
C VAL A 169 -6.89 6.48 1.38
N LYS A 170 -7.09 5.44 2.19
CA LYS A 170 -7.12 5.54 3.64
C LYS A 170 -5.68 5.59 4.16
N LEU A 171 -5.37 6.60 4.96
CA LEU A 171 -4.09 6.71 5.63
C LEU A 171 -4.03 5.75 6.82
N GLY A 172 -2.83 5.28 7.13
CA GLY A 172 -2.58 4.36 8.24
C GLY A 172 -2.80 4.97 9.63
N ALA A 173 -2.79 6.31 9.72
CA ALA A 173 -3.13 7.08 10.90
C ALA A 173 -3.74 8.44 10.49
N PRO A 174 -4.57 9.06 11.35
CA PRO A 174 -4.91 10.47 11.20
C PRO A 174 -3.64 11.32 11.11
N THR A 175 -3.54 12.19 10.11
CA THR A 175 -2.29 12.84 9.72
C THR A 175 -2.47 14.33 9.51
N LYS A 176 -1.56 15.14 10.06
CA LYS A 176 -1.33 16.52 9.61
C LYS A 176 -0.28 16.49 8.50
N VAL A 177 -0.71 16.73 7.26
CA VAL A 177 0.13 16.57 6.06
C VAL A 177 1.17 17.69 6.00
N THR A 178 2.43 17.33 5.81
CA THR A 178 3.55 18.27 5.63
C THR A 178 4.02 18.29 4.18
N SER A 179 4.03 17.13 3.53
CA SER A 179 4.44 17.01 2.12
C SER A 179 3.83 15.81 1.43
N ILE A 180 3.77 15.88 0.10
CA ILE A 180 3.26 14.82 -0.78
C ILE A 180 4.28 14.57 -1.88
N THR A 181 4.45 13.30 -2.24
CA THR A 181 5.21 12.92 -3.45
C THR A 181 4.34 12.12 -4.40
N ILE A 182 4.36 12.50 -5.68
CA ILE A 182 3.68 11.81 -6.77
C ILE A 182 4.72 11.38 -7.79
N ASP A 183 4.98 10.09 -7.87
CA ASP A 183 6.01 9.53 -8.73
C ASP A 183 5.39 8.96 -10.01
N THR A 184 5.90 9.41 -11.15
CA THR A 184 5.51 8.95 -12.49
C THR A 184 6.57 8.04 -13.12
N ALA A 185 7.43 7.42 -12.29
CA ALA A 185 8.45 6.47 -12.73
C ALA A 185 7.91 5.49 -13.78
N HIS A 186 8.69 5.29 -14.84
CA HIS A 186 8.39 4.40 -15.98
C HIS A 186 7.27 4.85 -16.91
N PHE A 187 6.41 5.80 -16.52
CA PHE A 187 5.37 6.36 -17.38
C PHE A 187 5.93 7.51 -18.23
N ARG A 188 6.50 7.18 -19.39
CA ARG A 188 7.19 8.15 -20.27
C ARG A 188 6.29 8.80 -21.32
N GLY A 189 5.25 8.10 -21.75
CA GLY A 189 4.32 8.57 -22.79
C GLY A 189 2.84 8.57 -22.37
N ASN A 190 2.56 8.08 -21.17
CA ASN A 190 1.23 7.85 -20.60
C ASN A 190 1.16 8.28 -19.13
N PHE A 191 2.03 9.18 -18.68
CA PHE A 191 1.86 9.89 -17.42
C PHE A 191 0.68 10.87 -17.52
N PRO A 192 -0.01 11.21 -16.42
CA PRO A 192 -1.11 12.16 -16.47
C PRO A 192 -0.62 13.56 -16.83
N GLN A 193 -1.49 14.40 -17.38
CA GLN A 193 -1.12 15.78 -17.69
C GLN A 193 -1.05 16.63 -16.42
N TYR A 194 -2.04 16.46 -15.54
CA TYR A 194 -2.11 17.11 -14.23
C TYR A 194 -2.55 16.14 -13.15
N VAL A 195 -2.26 16.51 -11.91
CA VAL A 195 -2.74 15.81 -10.72
C VAL A 195 -3.24 16.80 -9.66
N THR A 196 -4.24 16.40 -8.88
CA THR A 196 -4.73 17.13 -7.71
C THR A 196 -4.81 16.19 -6.52
N ILE A 197 -4.75 16.76 -5.30
CA ILE A 197 -4.97 16.01 -4.05
C ILE A 197 -6.04 16.72 -3.24
N HIS A 198 -6.97 15.93 -2.71
CA HIS A 198 -7.93 16.37 -1.70
C HIS A 198 -7.77 15.55 -0.43
N GLY A 199 -8.04 16.17 0.72
CA GLY A 199 -8.07 15.57 2.05
C GLY A 199 -9.48 15.41 2.57
N LEU A 200 -9.68 14.41 3.43
CA LEU A 200 -10.93 14.25 4.19
C LEU A 200 -10.63 13.67 5.57
N PHE A 201 -11.26 14.25 6.58
CA PHE A 201 -11.35 13.70 7.92
C PHE A 201 -12.64 12.90 8.07
N HIS A 202 -12.54 11.65 8.52
CA HIS A 202 -13.69 10.86 8.94
C HIS A 202 -13.42 10.29 10.34
N PRO A 203 -14.28 10.54 11.34
CA PRO A 203 -14.03 10.12 12.72
C PRO A 203 -14.00 8.58 12.86
N ASP A 204 -14.75 7.89 12.01
CA ASP A 204 -14.70 6.43 11.88
C ASP A 204 -13.93 6.04 10.63
N THR A 205 -12.67 5.64 10.79
CA THR A 205 -11.83 5.28 9.65
C THR A 205 -12.23 3.95 8.98
N THR A 206 -13.19 3.20 9.52
CA THR A 206 -13.73 2.00 8.85
C THR A 206 -14.65 2.36 7.69
N ILE A 207 -15.18 3.58 7.68
CA ILE A 207 -16.00 4.09 6.59
C ILE A 207 -15.11 4.52 5.43
N THR A 208 -15.43 4.02 4.23
CA THR A 208 -14.80 4.44 2.98
C THR A 208 -15.58 5.60 2.39
N PRO A 209 -15.04 6.83 2.36
CA PRO A 209 -15.73 7.97 1.78
C PRO A 209 -15.91 7.79 0.27
N SER A 210 -17.03 8.28 -0.27
CA SER A 210 -17.23 8.34 -1.72
C SER A 210 -16.23 9.33 -2.34
N HIS A 211 -15.79 9.06 -3.57
CA HIS A 211 -14.99 10.04 -4.33
C HIS A 211 -15.73 11.37 -4.56
N SER A 212 -17.06 11.36 -4.50
CA SER A 212 -17.96 12.51 -4.67
C SER A 212 -18.43 13.14 -3.36
N ASP A 213 -17.86 12.74 -2.21
CA ASP A 213 -18.19 13.33 -0.90
C ASP A 213 -17.96 14.85 -0.92
N THR A 214 -18.84 15.63 -0.30
CA THR A 214 -18.72 17.09 -0.29
C THR A 214 -17.71 17.59 0.75
N ASN A 215 -17.26 16.73 1.67
CA ASN A 215 -16.30 17.07 2.72
C ASN A 215 -14.83 16.99 2.26
N TRP A 216 -14.58 16.60 1.00
CA TRP A 216 -13.24 16.68 0.41
C TRP A 216 -12.81 18.15 0.31
N PHE A 217 -11.74 18.53 1.01
CA PHE A 217 -11.10 19.83 0.86
C PHE A 217 -9.82 19.70 0.05
N LYS A 218 -9.41 20.75 -0.65
CA LYS A 218 -8.23 20.70 -1.52
C LYS A 218 -6.95 20.80 -0.70
N ILE A 219 -5.96 19.99 -1.07
CA ILE A 219 -4.59 20.00 -0.50
C ILE A 219 -3.59 20.45 -1.57
N LEU A 220 -3.80 20.02 -2.82
CA LEU A 220 -2.95 20.35 -3.96
C LEU A 220 -3.81 20.79 -5.16
N GLU A 221 -3.64 22.05 -5.57
CA GLU A 221 -4.15 22.59 -6.83
C GLU A 221 -3.58 21.84 -8.05
N PRO A 222 -4.25 21.84 -9.22
CA PRO A 222 -3.80 21.12 -10.41
C PRO A 222 -2.32 21.38 -10.73
N ALA A 223 -1.49 20.37 -10.48
CA ALA A 223 -0.05 20.41 -10.68
C ALA A 223 0.30 19.66 -11.95
N LYS A 224 1.09 20.28 -12.83
CA LYS A 224 1.50 19.67 -14.10
C LYS A 224 2.52 18.57 -13.84
N CYS A 225 2.30 17.39 -14.42
CA CYS A 225 3.25 16.29 -14.31
C CYS A 225 4.25 16.29 -15.49
N LYS A 226 5.40 15.66 -15.24
CA LYS A 226 6.47 15.36 -16.19
C LYS A 226 6.68 13.84 -16.23
N PRO A 227 7.20 13.27 -17.32
CA PRO A 227 7.45 11.84 -17.43
C PRO A 227 8.58 11.38 -16.50
N ASP A 228 8.44 10.16 -15.95
CA ASP A 228 9.52 9.44 -15.25
C ASP A 228 10.16 10.24 -14.08
N LEU A 229 9.34 11.03 -13.38
CA LEU A 229 9.77 11.99 -12.37
C LEU A 229 9.00 11.85 -11.05
N GLU A 230 9.70 12.06 -9.94
CA GLU A 230 9.12 12.32 -8.62
C GLU A 230 8.76 13.80 -8.49
N HIS A 231 7.47 14.07 -8.30
CA HIS A 231 6.95 15.41 -8.06
C HIS A 231 6.74 15.58 -6.57
N HIS A 232 7.47 16.51 -5.97
CA HIS A 232 7.41 16.74 -4.53
C HIS A 232 6.76 18.07 -4.23
N PHE A 233 5.83 18.06 -3.28
CA PHE A 233 5.03 19.22 -2.88
C PHE A 233 5.09 19.34 -1.36
N GLY A 234 5.33 20.55 -0.84
CA GLY A 234 5.32 20.81 0.60
C GLY A 234 4.55 22.08 0.94
N LEU A 235 4.34 22.28 2.25
CA LEU A 235 3.69 23.47 2.79
C LEU A 235 4.51 24.74 2.47
N PRO A 236 3.85 25.89 2.26
CA PRO A 236 4.53 27.15 2.01
C PRO A 236 5.50 27.53 3.13
N GLY A 237 6.77 27.78 2.79
CA GLY A 237 7.79 28.21 3.75
C GLY A 237 8.34 27.11 4.65
N GLN A 238 7.95 25.85 4.42
CA GLN A 238 8.52 24.68 5.11
C GLN A 238 9.42 23.87 4.16
N ASP A 239 10.38 23.17 4.76
CA ASP A 239 11.23 22.26 4.02
C ASP A 239 10.43 21.01 3.59
N VAL A 240 10.67 20.54 2.37
CA VAL A 240 10.02 19.33 1.88
C VAL A 240 10.82 18.13 2.37
N TYR A 241 10.14 17.24 3.09
CA TYR A 241 10.74 15.99 3.52
C TYR A 241 10.98 15.08 2.29
N MET A 242 12.25 14.80 2.00
CA MET A 242 12.65 13.84 0.97
C MET A 242 13.35 12.66 1.63
N PRO A 243 12.75 11.46 1.67
CA PRO A 243 13.45 10.31 2.21
C PRO A 243 14.62 9.92 1.29
N THR A 244 15.85 10.04 1.78
CA THR A 244 17.03 9.49 1.12
C THR A 244 17.14 8.00 1.48
N ASN A 245 16.85 7.10 0.53
CA ASN A 245 17.19 5.67 0.59
C ASN A 245 17.20 5.02 2.00
N GLY A 246 16.06 5.11 2.72
CA GLY A 246 15.87 4.37 3.97
C GLY A 246 16.63 4.86 5.20
N VAL A 247 17.26 6.04 5.17
CA VAL A 247 17.84 6.71 6.34
C VAL A 247 17.29 8.14 6.36
N GLY A 248 16.75 8.55 7.51
CA GLY A 248 16.00 9.79 7.73
C GLY A 248 16.29 10.92 6.72
N GLY A 249 15.24 11.36 6.04
CA GLY A 249 15.32 12.35 4.97
C GLY A 249 15.99 13.66 5.40
N LYS A 250 16.63 14.33 4.43
CA LYS A 250 17.11 15.71 4.61
C LYS A 250 16.02 16.67 4.15
N ASP A 251 15.80 17.70 4.96
CA ASP A 251 15.07 18.91 4.59
C ASP A 251 15.81 19.62 3.44
N VAL A 252 15.26 19.57 2.22
CA VAL A 252 15.88 20.22 1.06
C VAL A 252 15.34 21.63 0.92
N ARG A 253 16.12 22.61 1.42
CA ARG A 253 15.80 24.05 1.33
C ARG A 253 15.78 24.62 -0.09
N ASN A 254 16.53 24.05 -1.04
CA ASN A 254 16.85 24.74 -2.29
C ASN A 254 17.11 23.77 -3.46
N GLY A 255 16.08 23.06 -3.93
CA GLY A 255 16.26 22.17 -5.09
C GLY A 255 15.01 21.59 -5.75
N VAL A 256 13.82 21.87 -5.23
CA VAL A 256 12.58 21.51 -5.93
C VAL A 256 12.34 22.59 -6.99
N GLU A 257 12.50 22.26 -8.27
CA GLU A 257 12.08 23.14 -9.37
C GLU A 257 10.66 23.64 -9.07
N GLU A 258 10.42 24.95 -9.17
CA GLU A 258 9.13 25.57 -8.82
C GLU A 258 7.95 24.85 -9.50
N VAL A 259 7.21 24.06 -8.72
CA VAL A 259 5.92 23.47 -9.10
C VAL A 259 5.01 23.53 -7.87
N ALA A 260 3.72 23.84 -8.11
CA ALA A 260 2.60 23.98 -7.16
C ALA A 260 2.90 23.64 -5.68
N LYS A 261 2.73 24.61 -4.78
CA LYS A 261 2.83 24.34 -3.33
C LYS A 261 1.56 23.63 -2.85
N LEU A 262 1.66 22.90 -1.75
CA LEU A 262 0.45 22.52 -1.03
C LEU A 262 -0.29 23.80 -0.61
N GLU A 263 -1.62 23.72 -0.53
CA GLU A 263 -2.39 24.75 0.14
C GLU A 263 -1.95 24.85 1.60
N ASP A 264 -2.09 26.04 2.19
CA ASP A 264 -1.93 26.19 3.63
C ASP A 264 -3.12 25.54 4.32
N VAL A 265 -3.01 24.23 4.51
CA VAL A 265 -3.99 23.40 5.21
C VAL A 265 -3.86 23.51 6.74
N GLY A 266 -2.99 24.41 7.24
CA GLY A 266 -2.85 24.71 8.67
C GLY A 266 -2.71 23.47 9.54
N GLU A 267 -3.66 23.31 10.48
CA GLU A 267 -3.72 22.21 11.45
C GLU A 267 -4.72 21.11 11.04
N GLU A 268 -5.22 21.13 9.80
CA GLU A 268 -6.21 20.16 9.31
C GLU A 268 -5.68 18.74 9.39
N VAL A 269 -6.50 17.85 9.93
CA VAL A 269 -6.19 16.43 10.10
C VAL A 269 -6.91 15.66 9.02
N VAL A 270 -6.20 14.79 8.30
CA VAL A 270 -6.80 13.91 7.29
C VAL A 270 -6.68 12.46 7.69
N THR A 271 -7.71 11.70 7.32
CA THR A 271 -7.75 10.24 7.46
C THR A 271 -7.73 9.56 6.09
N HIS A 272 -8.13 10.30 5.07
CA HIS A 272 -8.17 9.84 3.69
C HIS A 272 -7.62 10.94 2.78
N VAL A 273 -7.00 10.50 1.68
CA VAL A 273 -6.64 11.37 0.56
C VAL A 273 -7.26 10.85 -0.72
N LYS A 274 -7.63 11.77 -1.62
CA LYS A 274 -8.07 11.45 -2.97
C LYS A 274 -7.11 12.08 -3.96
N MET A 275 -6.41 11.25 -4.71
CA MET A 275 -5.61 11.69 -5.84
C MET A 275 -6.44 11.61 -7.11
N THR A 276 -6.49 12.71 -7.87
CA THR A 276 -7.18 12.77 -9.16
C THR A 276 -6.18 13.10 -10.24
N ILE A 277 -6.07 12.25 -11.25
CA ILE A 277 -5.24 12.44 -12.44
C ILE A 277 -6.10 12.95 -13.61
N ILE A 278 -5.50 13.78 -14.45
CA ILE A 278 -6.22 14.49 -15.51
C ILE A 278 -5.47 14.37 -16.85
N PRO A 279 -6.14 13.99 -17.94
CA PRO A 279 -7.47 13.36 -17.94
C PRO A 279 -7.40 11.91 -17.43
N ASP A 280 -6.31 11.21 -17.73
CA ASP A 280 -6.07 9.79 -17.44
C ASP A 280 -4.54 9.56 -17.43
N GLY A 281 -4.09 8.34 -17.20
CA GLY A 281 -2.69 7.96 -17.33
C GLY A 281 -2.19 7.06 -16.20
N GLY A 282 -0.88 7.04 -16.00
CA GLY A 282 -0.21 6.17 -15.05
C GLY A 282 0.62 6.91 -14.00
N VAL A 283 0.53 6.41 -12.77
CA VAL A 283 1.29 6.88 -11.61
C VAL A 283 1.94 5.69 -10.93
N SER A 284 3.23 5.78 -10.64
CA SER A 284 3.97 4.73 -9.95
C SER A 284 3.70 4.75 -8.45
N ARG A 285 3.86 5.89 -7.77
CA ARG A 285 3.71 6.00 -6.32
C ARG A 285 3.00 7.27 -5.87
N LEU A 286 2.29 7.14 -4.76
CA LEU A 286 1.81 8.24 -3.94
C LEU A 286 2.40 8.12 -2.55
N ARG A 287 2.97 9.21 -2.04
CA ARG A 287 3.49 9.34 -0.67
C ARG A 287 2.79 10.51 0.00
N VAL A 288 2.35 10.30 1.23
CA VAL A 288 1.73 11.35 2.05
C VAL A 288 2.48 11.42 3.35
N TYR A 289 3.38 12.40 3.45
CA TYR A 289 4.19 12.61 4.64
C TYR A 289 3.49 13.56 5.58
N GLY A 290 3.54 13.24 6.87
CA GLY A 290 3.02 14.11 7.89
C GLY A 290 3.25 13.57 9.29
N ARG A 291 2.76 14.34 10.26
CA ARG A 291 2.77 13.95 11.67
C ARG A 291 1.46 13.25 12.00
N ARG A 292 1.55 12.12 12.72
CA ARG A 292 0.36 11.42 13.21
C ARG A 292 -0.32 12.23 14.31
N VAL A 293 -1.64 12.20 14.34
CA VAL A 293 -2.43 12.70 15.47
C VAL A 293 -2.82 11.49 16.32
N VAL A 294 -2.42 11.53 17.59
CA VAL A 294 -2.62 10.47 18.59
C VAL A 294 -3.85 10.77 19.43
#